data_AF-A0A7C4SDN1-F1
#
_entry.id   AF-A0A7C4SDN1-F1
#
_cell.length_a   1.000
_cell.length_b   1.000
_cell.length_c   1.000
_cell.angle_alpha   90.00
_cell.angle_beta   90.00
_cell.angle_gamma   90.00
#
_symmetry.space_group_name_H-M   'P 1'
#
loop_
_entity.id
_entity.type
_entity.pdbx_description
1 polymer ?
#
loop_
_entity_poly.entity_id
_entity_poly.type
_entity_poly.pdbx_seq_one_letter_code
_entity_poly.pdbx_strand_id
1 'polypeptide(L)'
;MRVYKLKAPSSLDAIEAALKALDSRSFTGPLDAGCGLEDGVRIVKLERLEGNACSVEALIRVLYKVEKRKLWSDLYDFKFSTNAGELEVFVKRVSGLGRTDPEFVVGELTRVLARQPVTGVRSV
;
A
#
# COMPACT_ATOMS: atom_id res chain seq x y z
N MET A 1 -4.60 -0.87 -15.00
CA MET A 1 -5.31 -1.04 -13.71
C MET A 1 -5.03 -2.45 -13.22
N ARG A 2 -4.73 -2.63 -11.93
CA ARG A 2 -4.48 -3.95 -11.32
C ARG A 2 -5.48 -4.18 -10.19
N VAL A 3 -5.85 -5.43 -9.98
CA VAL A 3 -6.79 -5.83 -8.92
C VAL A 3 -6.16 -6.96 -8.13
N TYR A 4 -6.10 -6.81 -6.81
CA TYR A 4 -5.63 -7.83 -5.87
C TYR A 4 -6.79 -8.30 -5.01
N LYS A 5 -6.81 -9.60 -4.70
CA LYS A 5 -7.79 -10.20 -3.79
C LYS A 5 -7.06 -10.81 -2.60
N LEU A 6 -7.37 -10.32 -1.40
CA LEU A 6 -6.71 -10.72 -0.17
C LEU A 6 -7.70 -11.48 0.73
N LYS A 7 -7.28 -12.66 1.20
CA LYS A 7 -8.02 -13.49 2.18
C LYS A 7 -7.87 -12.94 3.60
N ALA A 8 -8.22 -11.69 3.81
CA ALA A 8 -8.16 -11.05 5.12
C ALA A 8 -9.55 -10.46 5.45
N PRO A 9 -10.20 -10.91 6.55
CA PRO A 9 -11.38 -10.23 7.08
C PRO A 9 -10.91 -8.95 7.78
N SER A 10 -10.52 -7.96 6.99
CA SER A 10 -10.11 -6.66 7.50
C SER A 10 -11.28 -5.72 7.41
N SER A 11 -11.72 -5.17 8.54
CA SER A 11 -12.64 -4.02 8.52
C SER A 11 -11.99 -2.86 7.76
N LEU A 12 -12.82 -1.99 7.17
CA LEU A 12 -12.34 -0.77 6.52
C LEU A 12 -11.51 0.09 7.50
N ASP A 13 -11.89 0.13 8.78
CA ASP A 13 -11.13 0.80 9.84
C ASP A 13 -9.72 0.22 10.03
N ALA A 14 -9.58 -1.11 9.99
CA ALA A 14 -8.28 -1.77 10.10
C ALA A 14 -7.40 -1.43 8.88
N ILE A 15 -8.00 -1.32 7.69
CA ILE A 15 -7.31 -0.92 6.46
C ILE A 15 -6.83 0.53 6.58
N GLU A 16 -7.68 1.46 7.03
CA GLU A 16 -7.26 2.84 7.28
C GLU A 16 -6.10 2.92 8.29
N ALA A 17 -6.21 2.20 9.40
CA ALA A 17 -5.17 2.17 10.41
C ALA A 17 -3.85 1.60 9.86
N ALA A 18 -3.92 0.54 9.05
CA ALA A 18 -2.75 -0.04 8.41
C ALA A 18 -2.12 0.92 7.38
N LEU A 19 -2.93 1.64 6.59
CA LEU A 19 -2.45 2.67 5.66
C LEU A 19 -1.75 3.82 6.40
N LYS A 20 -2.34 4.29 7.51
CA LYS A 20 -1.71 5.30 8.38
C LYS A 20 -0.38 4.80 8.95
N ALA A 21 -0.29 3.53 9.32
CA ALA A 21 0.96 2.92 9.83
C ALA A 21 2.04 2.75 8.75
N LEU A 22 1.66 2.70 7.47
CA LEU A 22 2.59 2.68 6.35
C LEU A 22 3.04 4.08 5.92
N ASP A 23 2.35 5.13 6.32
CA ASP A 23 2.75 6.49 5.96
C ASP A 23 4.15 6.81 6.49
N SER A 24 4.94 7.45 5.63
CA SER A 24 6.33 7.82 5.85
C SER A 24 7.29 6.66 6.11
N ARG A 25 6.85 5.41 5.94
CA ARG A 25 7.66 4.22 6.20
C ARG A 25 8.62 3.94 5.05
N SER A 26 9.85 3.55 5.41
CA SER A 26 10.94 3.28 4.46
C SER A 26 11.17 1.79 4.29
N PHE A 27 11.37 1.35 3.05
CA PHE A 27 11.58 -0.04 2.67
C PHE A 27 12.78 -0.14 1.73
N THR A 28 13.77 -0.95 2.11
CA THR A 28 14.86 -1.32 1.21
C THR A 28 14.40 -2.40 0.24
N GLY A 29 15.07 -2.50 -0.91
CA GLY A 29 14.91 -3.62 -1.83
C GLY A 29 15.12 -3.21 -3.29
N PRO A 30 14.96 -4.16 -4.21
CA PRO A 30 15.25 -3.94 -5.62
C PRO A 30 14.27 -2.94 -6.25
N LEU A 31 14.81 -2.06 -7.08
CA LEU A 31 14.11 -1.06 -7.88
C LEU A 31 14.50 -1.18 -9.35
N ASP A 32 13.54 -0.97 -10.25
CA ASP A 32 13.84 -0.89 -11.67
C ASP A 32 14.50 0.46 -12.00
N ALA A 33 15.79 0.42 -12.34
CA ALA A 33 16.56 1.61 -12.70
C ALA A 33 16.44 1.98 -14.20
N GLY A 34 15.71 1.20 -15.00
CA GLY A 34 15.59 1.30 -16.45
C GLY A 34 16.69 0.54 -17.22
N CYS A 35 17.76 0.15 -16.54
CA CYS A 35 18.86 -0.68 -17.08
C CYS A 35 18.99 -2.02 -16.34
N GLY A 36 18.07 -2.33 -15.43
CA GLY A 36 18.11 -3.50 -14.55
C GLY A 36 17.54 -3.20 -13.17
N LEU A 37 17.55 -4.23 -12.32
CA LEU A 37 17.17 -4.12 -10.91
C LEU A 37 18.39 -3.71 -10.09
N GLU A 38 18.27 -2.65 -9.31
CA GLU A 38 19.30 -2.14 -8.41
C GLU A 38 18.74 -1.99 -7.00
N ASP A 39 19.58 -2.16 -5.98
CA ASP A 39 19.17 -1.92 -4.60
C ASP A 39 18.81 -0.44 -4.39
N GLY A 40 17.67 -0.22 -3.76
CA GLY A 40 17.19 1.12 -3.50
C GLY A 40 16.33 1.20 -2.26
N VAL A 41 15.87 2.42 -2.01
CA VAL A 41 14.99 2.75 -0.90
C VAL A 41 13.70 3.30 -1.46
N ARG A 42 12.58 2.78 -0.96
CA ARG A 42 11.22 3.26 -1.20
C ARG A 42 10.69 3.88 0.07
N ILE A 43 10.02 5.03 -0.04
CA ILE A 43 9.32 5.68 1.07
C ILE A 43 7.87 5.83 0.64
N VAL A 44 6.97 5.25 1.42
CA VAL A 44 5.53 5.38 1.21
C VAL A 44 5.06 6.69 1.82
N LYS A 45 4.27 7.47 1.10
CA LYS A 45 3.67 8.73 1.55
C LYS A 45 2.19 8.72 1.20
N LEU A 46 1.35 8.88 2.20
CA LEU A 46 -0.10 8.96 2.05
C LEU A 46 -0.48 10.42 1.77
N GLU A 47 -0.86 10.72 0.53
CA GLU A 47 -1.26 12.08 0.12
C GLU A 47 -2.71 12.37 0.44
N ARG A 48 -3.54 11.33 0.44
CA ARG A 48 -4.98 11.42 0.73
C ARG A 48 -5.47 10.09 1.25
N LEU A 49 -6.40 10.15 2.19
CA LEU A 49 -7.13 8.99 2.70
C LEU A 49 -8.57 9.40 2.94
N GLU A 50 -9.50 8.70 2.29
CA GLU A 50 -10.93 8.91 2.41
C GLU A 50 -11.59 7.56 2.69
N GLY A 51 -12.36 7.50 3.77
CA GLY A 51 -13.15 6.32 4.15
C GLY A 51 -14.63 6.58 4.03
N ASN A 52 -15.37 5.55 3.63
CA ASN A 52 -16.83 5.52 3.75
C ASN A 52 -17.29 4.11 4.17
N ALA A 53 -18.61 3.92 4.30
CA ALA A 53 -19.19 2.67 4.79
C ALA A 53 -18.83 1.42 3.96
N CYS A 54 -18.45 1.58 2.70
CA CYS A 54 -18.25 0.46 1.76
C CYS A 54 -16.83 0.40 1.18
N SER A 55 -16.02 1.45 1.32
CA SER A 55 -14.68 1.50 0.76
C SER A 55 -13.74 2.46 1.48
N VAL A 56 -12.44 2.19 1.35
CA VAL A 56 -11.36 3.13 1.67
C VAL A 56 -10.65 3.48 0.36
N GLU A 57 -10.42 4.76 0.12
CA GLU A 57 -9.67 5.27 -1.02
C GLU A 57 -8.42 6.00 -0.52
N ALA A 58 -7.28 5.71 -1.13
CA ALA A 58 -5.99 6.24 -0.70
C ALA A 58 -5.13 6.64 -1.90
N LEU A 59 -4.66 7.89 -1.88
CA LEU A 59 -3.68 8.37 -2.84
C LEU A 59 -2.29 8.20 -2.20
N ILE A 60 -1.49 7.31 -2.78
CA ILE A 60 -0.18 6.91 -2.23
C ILE A 60 0.92 7.31 -3.19
N ARG A 61 1.80 8.21 -2.73
CA ARG A 61 3.06 8.51 -3.40
C ARG A 61 4.15 7.59 -2.87
N VAL A 62 4.83 6.91 -3.78
CA VAL A 62 6.05 6.17 -3.46
C VAL A 62 7.23 7.00 -3.93
N LEU A 63 8.00 7.55 -3.00
CA LEU A 63 9.29 8.17 -3.29
C LEU A 63 10.34 7.07 -3.36
N TYR A 64 11.23 7.11 -4.33
CA TYR A 64 12.27 6.08 -4.44
C TYR A 64 13.58 6.60 -5.01
N LYS A 65 14.68 6.05 -4.52
CA LYS A 65 16.03 6.33 -5.02
C LYS A 65 16.85 5.05 -5.09
N VAL A 66 17.69 5.00 -6.11
CA VAL A 66 18.84 4.09 -6.18
C VAL A 66 20.07 4.89 -5.74
N GLU A 67 21.08 4.22 -5.18
CA GLU A 67 22.26 4.89 -4.62
C GLU A 67 22.90 5.85 -5.64
N LYS A 68 23.31 7.04 -5.17
CA LYS A 68 23.96 8.09 -5.97
C LYS A 68 23.12 8.63 -7.16
N ARG A 69 21.83 8.29 -7.24
CA ARG A 69 20.90 8.81 -8.28
C ARG A 69 19.88 9.79 -7.71
N LYS A 70 19.22 10.50 -8.62
CA LYS A 70 18.12 11.42 -8.32
C LYS A 70 16.95 10.66 -7.65
N LEU A 71 16.27 11.31 -6.71
CA LEU A 71 15.00 10.83 -6.16
C LEU A 71 13.89 10.94 -7.20
N TRP A 72 13.12 9.87 -7.36
CA TRP A 72 11.93 9.83 -8.20
C TRP A 72 10.68 9.54 -7.37
N SER A 73 9.52 9.62 -8.01
CA SER A 73 8.26 9.24 -7.38
C SER A 73 7.27 8.66 -8.37
N ASP A 74 6.49 7.69 -7.90
CA ASP A 74 5.29 7.21 -8.57
C ASP A 74 4.08 7.51 -7.68
N LEU A 75 2.95 7.83 -8.29
CA LEU A 75 1.71 8.13 -7.59
C LEU A 75 0.67 7.08 -7.97
N TYR A 76 0.03 6.50 -6.97
CA TYR A 76 -0.94 5.44 -7.12
C TYR A 76 -2.24 5.80 -6.39
N ASP A 77 -3.34 5.53 -7.07
CA ASP A 77 -4.68 5.59 -6.50
C ASP A 77 -5.09 4.16 -6.13
N PHE A 78 -5.34 3.95 -4.84
CA PHE A 78 -5.76 2.69 -4.26
C PHE A 78 -7.21 2.80 -3.81
N LYS A 79 -8.01 1.78 -4.15
CA LYS A 79 -9.36 1.61 -3.63
C LYS A 79 -9.50 0.22 -3.02
N PHE A 80 -9.96 0.20 -1.78
CA PHE A 80 -10.14 -0.98 -0.94
C PHE A 80 -11.63 -1.17 -0.72
N SER A 81 -12.15 -2.37 -0.98
CA SER A 81 -13.53 -2.72 -0.70
C SER A 81 -13.63 -4.14 -0.18
N THR A 82 -14.49 -4.36 0.80
CA THR A 82 -14.76 -5.70 1.35
C THR A 82 -15.94 -6.33 0.62
N ASN A 83 -15.76 -7.52 0.07
CA ASN A 83 -16.83 -8.28 -0.60
C ASN A 83 -16.80 -9.74 -0.15
N ALA A 84 -17.92 -10.23 0.41
CA ALA A 84 -18.09 -11.63 0.81
C ALA A 84 -16.94 -12.22 1.68
N GLY A 85 -16.32 -11.41 2.54
CA GLY A 85 -15.19 -11.82 3.39
C GLY A 85 -13.80 -11.73 2.73
N GLU A 86 -13.72 -11.23 1.50
CA GLU A 86 -12.48 -10.89 0.81
C GLU A 86 -12.26 -9.39 0.80
N LEU A 87 -10.99 -8.98 0.84
CA LEU A 87 -10.58 -7.60 0.57
C LEU A 87 -10.14 -7.49 -0.89
N GLU A 88 -10.90 -6.74 -1.69
CA GLU A 88 -10.54 -6.36 -3.04
C GLU A 88 -9.77 -5.04 -3.04
N VAL A 89 -8.62 -5.02 -3.70
CA VAL A 89 -7.75 -3.84 -3.82
C VAL A 89 -7.57 -3.49 -5.27
N PHE A 90 -8.14 -2.36 -5.68
CA PHE A 90 -7.95 -1.78 -7.00
C PHE A 90 -6.80 -0.79 -6.95
N VAL A 91 -5.86 -0.91 -7.89
CA VAL A 91 -4.71 -0.01 -7.99
C VAL A 91 -4.56 0.55 -9.39
N LYS A 92 -4.46 1.87 -9.46
CA LYS A 92 -4.21 2.61 -10.69
C LYS A 92 -3.03 3.54 -10.50
N ARG A 93 -2.04 3.46 -11.39
CA ARG A 93 -0.98 4.48 -11.44
C ARG A 93 -1.58 5.77 -12.00
N VAL A 94 -1.39 6.86 -11.26
CA VAL A 94 -1.83 8.22 -11.63
C VAL A 94 -0.71 8.95 -12.36
N SER A 95 0.52 8.88 -11.85
CA SER A 95 1.70 9.54 -12.45
C SER A 95 3.00 8.86 -12.03
N GLY A 96 4.11 9.30 -12.63
CA GLY A 96 5.45 8.76 -12.40
C GLY A 96 5.95 7.85 -13.52
N LEU A 97 7.19 7.38 -13.37
CA LEU A 97 7.88 6.56 -14.36
C LEU A 97 7.45 5.09 -14.29
N GLY A 98 6.78 4.67 -13.20
CA GLY A 98 6.34 3.30 -13.01
C GLY A 98 7.48 2.34 -12.72
N ARG A 99 8.52 2.81 -12.04
CA ARG A 99 9.71 2.03 -11.66
C ARG A 99 9.54 1.30 -10.33
N THR A 100 8.40 1.52 -9.68
CA THR A 100 7.97 0.78 -8.50
C THR A 100 6.79 -0.10 -8.85
N ASP A 101 6.78 -1.34 -8.38
CA ASP A 101 5.59 -2.19 -8.47
C ASP A 101 4.68 -1.92 -7.26
N PRO A 102 3.43 -1.45 -7.43
CA PRO A 102 2.54 -1.21 -6.30
C PRO A 102 2.22 -2.46 -5.45
N GLU A 103 2.52 -3.66 -5.93
CA GLU A 103 2.37 -4.92 -5.19
C GLU A 103 3.13 -4.92 -3.86
N PHE A 104 4.28 -4.22 -3.74
CA PHE A 104 4.99 -4.15 -2.45
C PHE A 104 4.15 -3.44 -1.38
N VAL A 105 3.38 -2.41 -1.76
CA VAL A 105 2.49 -1.68 -0.82
C VAL A 105 1.39 -2.61 -0.33
N VAL A 106 0.81 -3.40 -1.25
CA VAL A 106 -0.22 -4.41 -0.92
C VAL A 106 0.34 -5.49 0.01
N GLY A 107 1.56 -5.96 -0.28
CA GLY A 107 2.28 -6.92 0.56
C GLY A 107 2.53 -6.38 1.98
N GLU A 108 3.02 -5.15 2.10
CA GLU A 108 3.27 -4.53 3.40
C GLU A 108 1.99 -4.23 4.17
N LEU A 109 0.92 -3.82 3.48
CA LEU A 109 -0.41 -3.68 4.08
C LEU A 109 -0.89 -5.00 4.67
N THR A 110 -0.76 -6.10 3.91
CA THR A 110 -1.12 -7.45 4.36
C THR A 110 -0.32 -7.85 5.60
N ARG A 111 0.99 -7.56 5.64
CA ARG A 111 1.83 -7.82 6.82
C ARG A 111 1.40 -7.01 8.04
N VAL A 112 1.02 -5.74 7.86
CA VAL A 112 0.55 -4.89 8.97
C VAL A 112 -0.78 -5.40 9.51
N LEU A 113 -1.72 -5.72 8.62
CA LEU A 113 -3.03 -6.27 8.99
C LEU A 113 -2.91 -7.60 9.74
N ALA A 114 -2.01 -8.50 9.31
CA ALA A 114 -1.77 -9.77 9.98
C ALA A 114 -1.16 -9.64 11.39
N ARG A 115 -0.56 -8.48 11.72
CA ARG A 115 0.05 -8.22 13.04
C ARG A 115 -0.90 -7.54 14.02
N GLN A 116 -2.06 -7.06 13.59
CA GLN A 116 -3.04 -6.48 14.51
C GLN A 116 -3.70 -7.61 15.31
N PRO A 117 -3.74 -7.51 16.65
CA PRO A 117 -4.49 -8.47 17.44
C PRO A 117 -5.95 -8.38 17.03
N VAL A 118 -6.57 -9.52 16.74
CA VAL A 118 -8.03 -9.63 16.59
C VAL A 118 -8.61 -9.27 17.96
N THR A 119 -8.96 -8.00 18.18
CA THR A 119 -9.72 -7.57 19.36
C THR A 119 -11.15 -8.09 19.19
N GLY A 120 -11.30 -9.37 19.45
CA GLY A 120 -12.53 -10.13 19.38
C GLY A 120 -12.58 -11.12 20.54
N VAL A 121 -12.47 -10.61 21.77
CA VAL A 121 -13.01 -11.32 22.94
C VAL A 121 -13.75 -10.30 23.79
N ARG A 122 -15.07 -10.24 23.60
CA ARG A 122 -15.99 -9.79 24.66
C ARG A 122 -15.74 -10.70 25.85
N SER A 123 -15.18 -10.15 26.93
CA SER A 123 -15.26 -10.81 28.23
C SER A 123 -16.63 -10.46 28.80
N VAL A 124 -17.41 -11.51 29.06
CA VAL A 124 -18.71 -11.50 29.73
C VAL A 124 -18.54 -11.05 31.17
#